data_AF-A0A396QI31-F1
#
_entry.id   AF-A0A396QI31-F1
#
_cell.length_a   1.000
_cell.length_b   1.000
_cell.length_c   1.000
_cell.angle_alpha   90.00
_cell.angle_beta   90.00
_cell.angle_gamma   90.00
#
_symmetry.space_group_name_H-M   'P 1'
#
loop_
_entity.id
_entity.type
_entity.pdbx_description
1 polymer ?
#
loop_
_entity_poly.entity_id
_entity_poly.type
_entity_poly.pdbx_seq_one_letter_code
_entity_poly.pdbx_strand_id
1 'polypeptide(L)'
;MSWYFDQINYDGSYSFGELARAAAGVENEGLFFLPYFAGRICPSEAGFSGHWLGLKFYHGREHMFKSIMESIAYEYKFYLQRIHELFPELEIREVLTGAGGARSQEFTQVKADVLGMPFVPLKQKDTSHKAAAIIAGYGVGIYSDMSEMALKMSKKYYGDRVFPEGQKTERYSAQYGKYLDIVGYMSELHRKFVL
;
A
#
# COMPACT_ATOMS: atom_id res chain seq x y z
N MET A 1 9.91 -2.69 -1.71
CA MET A 1 10.56 -1.50 -2.30
C MET A 1 12.08 -1.56 -2.27
N SER A 2 12.73 -2.36 -1.40
CA SER A 2 14.19 -2.53 -1.39
C SER A 2 14.76 -2.87 -2.76
N TRP A 3 14.15 -3.82 -3.47
CA TRP A 3 14.54 -4.17 -4.84
C TRP A 3 14.74 -2.96 -5.77
N TYR A 4 13.87 -1.94 -5.69
CA TYR A 4 14.02 -0.74 -6.51
C TYR A 4 15.27 0.06 -6.12
N PHE A 5 15.54 0.19 -4.82
CA PHE A 5 16.75 0.85 -4.32
C PHE A 5 18.01 0.06 -4.65
N ASP A 6 17.95 -1.26 -4.60
CA ASP A 6 19.10 -2.12 -4.84
C ASP A 6 19.43 -2.25 -6.34
N GLN A 7 18.41 -2.18 -7.22
CA GLN A 7 18.56 -2.50 -8.65
C GLN A 7 18.45 -1.28 -9.57
N ILE A 8 17.60 -0.31 -9.25
CA ILE A 8 17.32 0.85 -10.13
C ILE A 8 17.93 2.14 -9.57
N ASN A 9 17.82 2.35 -8.26
CA ASN A 9 18.41 3.49 -7.55
C ASN A 9 19.69 3.05 -6.80
N TYR A 10 20.47 2.17 -7.41
CA TYR A 10 21.65 1.52 -6.81
C TYR A 10 22.78 2.50 -6.48
N ASP A 11 22.83 3.65 -7.16
CA ASP A 11 23.81 4.71 -6.91
C ASP A 11 23.54 5.50 -5.62
N GLY A 12 22.40 5.26 -4.96
CA GLY A 12 22.02 5.95 -3.73
C GLY A 12 21.73 7.44 -3.90
N SER A 13 21.55 7.93 -5.13
CA SER A 13 21.27 9.34 -5.44
C SER A 13 20.02 9.88 -4.74
N TYR A 14 19.07 8.99 -4.43
CA TYR A 14 17.91 9.32 -3.60
C TYR A 14 17.86 8.43 -2.36
N SER A 15 17.60 9.05 -1.21
CA SER A 15 17.00 8.35 -0.07
C SER A 15 15.52 8.07 -0.34
N PHE A 16 14.92 7.18 0.46
CA PHE A 16 13.48 6.88 0.36
C PHE A 16 12.60 8.14 0.45
N GLY A 17 12.88 9.02 1.42
CA GLY A 17 12.07 10.22 1.62
C GLY A 17 12.25 11.28 0.54
N GLU A 18 13.43 11.36 -0.08
CA GLU A 18 13.63 12.25 -1.23
C GLU A 18 12.91 11.72 -2.47
N LEU A 19 13.01 10.41 -2.75
CA LEU A 19 12.34 9.82 -3.90
C LEU A 19 10.82 9.83 -3.76
N ALA A 20 10.29 9.60 -2.55
CA ALA A 20 8.86 9.71 -2.28
C ALA A 20 8.34 11.13 -2.53
N ARG A 21 9.09 12.17 -2.11
CA ARG A 21 8.77 13.57 -2.39
C ARG A 21 8.84 13.89 -3.89
N ALA A 22 9.89 13.44 -4.58
CA ALA A 22 10.01 13.62 -6.02
C ALA A 22 8.85 12.95 -6.77
N ALA A 23 8.51 11.72 -6.39
CA ALA A 23 7.40 10.96 -6.96
C ALA A 23 6.02 11.60 -6.68
N ALA A 24 5.86 12.30 -5.56
CA ALA A 24 4.65 13.07 -5.27
C ALA A 24 4.52 14.30 -6.18
N GLY A 25 5.63 14.85 -6.67
CA GLY A 25 5.68 16.02 -7.55
C GLY A 25 5.48 15.74 -9.05
N VAL A 26 5.53 14.48 -9.47
CA VAL A 26 5.30 14.08 -10.87
C VAL A 26 3.97 13.38 -11.03
N GLU A 27 3.54 13.22 -12.28
CA GLU A 27 2.34 12.48 -12.62
C GLU A 27 2.63 11.05 -13.07
N ASN A 28 1.63 10.16 -12.98
CA ASN A 28 1.78 8.77 -13.41
C ASN A 28 2.09 8.67 -14.92
N GLU A 29 1.57 9.60 -15.73
CA GLU A 29 1.80 9.71 -17.19
C GLU A 29 1.56 8.42 -18.00
N GLY A 30 0.71 7.52 -17.47
CA GLY A 30 0.35 6.25 -18.11
C GLY A 30 1.32 5.10 -17.79
N LEU A 31 2.20 5.26 -16.80
CA LEU A 31 3.15 4.25 -16.36
C LEU A 31 2.55 3.36 -15.27
N PHE A 32 2.29 2.09 -15.57
CA PHE A 32 1.81 1.13 -14.58
C PHE A 32 2.91 0.19 -14.14
N PHE A 33 2.89 -0.20 -12.88
CA PHE A 33 3.78 -1.20 -12.32
C PHE A 33 2.98 -2.35 -11.70
N LEU A 34 3.38 -3.57 -11.99
CA LEU A 34 2.85 -4.79 -11.36
C LEU A 34 3.91 -5.35 -10.39
N PRO A 35 3.66 -5.40 -9.07
CA PRO A 35 4.68 -5.68 -8.06
C PRO A 35 4.96 -7.17 -7.80
N TYR A 36 4.54 -8.07 -8.69
CA TYR A 36 4.44 -9.51 -8.42
C TYR A 36 5.74 -10.28 -8.70
N PHE A 37 6.88 -9.82 -8.18
CA PHE A 37 8.20 -10.43 -8.43
C PHE A 37 8.31 -11.91 -8.02
N ALA A 38 7.47 -12.36 -7.08
CA ALA A 38 7.43 -13.74 -6.57
C ALA A 38 6.04 -14.36 -6.76
N GLY A 39 5.35 -13.99 -7.84
CA GLY A 39 3.94 -14.32 -8.06
C GLY A 39 2.99 -13.41 -7.29
N ARG A 40 1.69 -13.67 -7.49
CA ARG A 40 0.59 -12.96 -6.81
C ARG A 40 -0.07 -13.89 -5.81
N ILE A 41 -0.35 -13.40 -4.61
CA ILE A 41 -0.94 -14.22 -3.53
C ILE A 41 -2.47 -14.23 -3.61
N CYS A 42 -3.09 -13.09 -3.96
CA CYS A 42 -4.53 -12.96 -3.98
C CYS A 42 -5.02 -12.16 -5.20
N PRO A 43 -5.78 -12.79 -6.12
CA PRO A 43 -5.89 -14.24 -6.30
C PRO A 43 -4.52 -14.90 -6.50
N SER A 44 -4.41 -16.18 -6.12
CA SER A 44 -3.14 -16.91 -6.18
C SER A 44 -2.76 -17.21 -7.62
N GLU A 45 -1.63 -16.65 -8.07
CA GLU A 45 -1.07 -16.87 -9.39
C GLU A 45 0.46 -16.94 -9.30
N ALA A 46 0.99 -18.16 -9.22
CA ALA A 46 2.43 -18.39 -9.04
C ALA A 46 3.28 -17.95 -10.24
N GLY A 47 2.71 -17.99 -11.45
CA GLY A 47 3.43 -17.63 -12.69
C GLY A 47 3.56 -16.14 -12.96
N PHE A 48 2.98 -15.28 -12.10
CA PHE A 48 3.11 -13.84 -12.28
C PHE A 48 4.54 -13.36 -12.02
N SER A 49 4.96 -12.33 -12.76
CA SER A 49 6.22 -11.63 -12.51
C SER A 49 6.04 -10.10 -12.47
N GLY A 50 7.12 -9.37 -12.17
CA GLY A 50 7.08 -7.90 -12.08
C GLY A 50 7.18 -7.21 -13.44
N HIS A 51 6.35 -6.18 -13.69
CA HIS A 51 6.29 -5.49 -15.00
C HIS A 51 6.14 -3.98 -14.84
N TRP A 52 6.82 -3.24 -15.72
CA TRP A 52 6.41 -1.89 -16.07
C TRP A 52 5.73 -1.88 -17.43
N LEU A 53 4.59 -1.21 -17.52
CA LEU A 53 3.85 -0.98 -18.76
C LEU A 53 3.77 0.52 -19.03
N GLY A 54 4.09 0.93 -20.26
CA GLY A 54 3.95 2.32 -20.70
C GLY A 54 5.19 3.20 -20.51
N LEU A 55 6.39 2.61 -20.34
CA LEU A 55 7.64 3.38 -20.28
C LEU A 55 7.87 4.24 -21.55
N LYS A 56 8.28 5.49 -21.36
CA LYS A 56 8.66 6.44 -22.41
C LYS A 56 9.94 7.18 -21.99
N PHE A 57 10.62 7.82 -22.94
CA PHE A 57 11.93 8.46 -22.71
C PHE A 57 11.94 9.56 -21.64
N TYR A 58 10.81 10.20 -21.38
CA TYR A 58 10.70 11.24 -20.36
C TYR A 58 10.44 10.70 -18.95
N HIS A 59 10.16 9.39 -18.79
CA HIS A 59 9.97 8.80 -17.46
C HIS A 59 11.33 8.61 -16.77
N GLY A 60 11.49 9.28 -15.62
CA GLY A 60 12.62 9.13 -14.72
C GLY A 60 12.35 8.20 -13.53
N ARG A 61 13.27 8.21 -12.57
CA ARG A 61 13.20 7.34 -11.37
C ARG A 61 11.99 7.66 -10.50
N GLU A 62 11.68 8.94 -10.36
CA GLU A 62 10.52 9.46 -9.66
C GLU A 62 9.20 8.95 -10.25
N HIS A 63 9.07 8.86 -11.57
CA HIS A 63 7.89 8.30 -12.25
C HIS A 63 7.75 6.80 -11.96
N MET A 64 8.86 6.05 -12.05
CA MET A 64 8.86 4.61 -11.73
C MET A 64 8.54 4.35 -10.26
N PHE A 65 9.06 5.19 -9.35
CA PHE A 65 8.79 5.05 -7.92
C PHE A 65 7.35 5.42 -7.58
N LYS A 66 6.79 6.45 -8.25
CA LYS A 66 5.36 6.79 -8.17
C LYS A 66 4.51 5.58 -8.55
N SER A 67 4.77 4.94 -9.69
CA SER A 67 3.98 3.79 -10.13
C SER A 67 4.10 2.58 -9.18
N ILE A 68 5.23 2.40 -8.50
CA ILE A 68 5.35 1.42 -7.41
C ILE A 68 4.41 1.78 -6.26
N MET A 69 4.47 3.01 -5.74
CA MET A 69 3.61 3.45 -4.64
C MET A 69 2.13 3.29 -4.98
N GLU A 70 1.74 3.70 -6.17
CA GLU A 70 0.37 3.58 -6.67
C GLU A 70 -0.07 2.13 -6.80
N SER A 71 0.78 1.24 -7.35
CA SER A 71 0.47 -0.19 -7.47
C SER A 71 0.17 -0.86 -6.13
N ILE A 72 0.91 -0.49 -5.08
CA ILE A 72 0.70 -1.04 -3.74
C ILE A 72 -0.62 -0.52 -3.16
N ALA A 73 -0.94 0.76 -3.38
CA ALA A 73 -2.21 1.33 -2.99
C ALA A 73 -3.39 0.71 -3.76
N TYR A 74 -3.22 0.40 -5.04
CA TYR A 74 -4.23 -0.30 -5.85
C TYR A 74 -4.48 -1.72 -5.32
N GLU A 75 -3.44 -2.46 -4.94
CA GLU A 75 -3.61 -3.77 -4.30
C GLU A 75 -4.38 -3.66 -2.97
N TYR A 76 -4.10 -2.64 -2.15
CA TYR A 76 -4.90 -2.38 -0.95
C TYR A 76 -6.36 -2.04 -1.24
N LYS A 77 -6.62 -1.26 -2.29
CA LYS A 77 -7.99 -0.98 -2.74
C LYS A 77 -8.70 -2.25 -3.20
N PHE A 78 -8.00 -3.14 -3.90
CA PHE A 78 -8.54 -4.45 -4.28
C PHE A 78 -8.95 -5.26 -3.05
N TYR A 79 -8.07 -5.39 -2.05
CA TYR A 79 -8.42 -6.11 -0.82
C TYR A 79 -9.56 -5.45 -0.05
N LEU A 80 -9.58 -4.12 0.01
CA LEU A 80 -10.66 -3.38 0.65
C LEU A 80 -12.01 -3.66 -0.01
N GLN A 81 -12.07 -3.68 -1.35
CA GLN A 81 -13.28 -4.03 -2.09
C GLN A 81 -13.73 -5.45 -1.77
N ARG A 82 -12.81 -6.42 -1.72
CA ARG A 82 -13.14 -7.80 -1.35
C ARG A 82 -13.69 -7.92 0.07
N ILE A 83 -13.15 -7.14 1.02
CA ILE A 83 -13.68 -7.10 2.39
C ILE A 83 -15.12 -6.58 2.39
N HIS A 84 -15.43 -5.50 1.65
CA HIS A 84 -16.80 -4.97 1.56
C HIS A 84 -17.76 -5.94 0.88
N GLU A 85 -17.31 -6.66 -0.15
CA GLU A 85 -18.12 -7.69 -0.82
C GLU A 85 -18.46 -8.85 0.14
N LEU A 86 -17.52 -9.26 0.99
CA LEU A 86 -17.72 -10.36 1.95
C LEU A 86 -18.48 -9.91 3.21
N PHE A 87 -18.36 -8.65 3.60
CA PHE A 87 -18.92 -8.09 4.83
C PHE A 87 -19.60 -6.74 4.55
N PRO A 88 -20.77 -6.71 3.88
CA PRO A 88 -21.41 -5.46 3.44
C PRO A 88 -21.85 -4.54 4.59
N GLU A 89 -22.08 -5.11 5.78
CA GLU A 89 -22.46 -4.38 7.00
C GLU A 89 -21.25 -3.79 7.75
N LEU A 90 -20.02 -4.12 7.35
CA LEU A 90 -18.81 -3.67 8.04
C LEU A 90 -18.47 -2.23 7.66
N GLU A 91 -18.65 -1.31 8.61
CA GLU A 91 -18.24 0.08 8.47
C GLU A 91 -16.74 0.25 8.76
N ILE A 92 -15.92 0.42 7.71
CA ILE A 92 -14.49 0.73 7.85
C ILE A 92 -14.29 2.24 7.91
N ARG A 93 -13.90 2.74 9.08
CA ARG A 93 -13.79 4.19 9.35
C ARG A 93 -12.44 4.80 9.00
N GLU A 94 -11.36 4.07 9.27
CA GLU A 94 -9.99 4.52 9.05
C GLU A 94 -9.04 3.33 8.94
N VAL A 95 -7.89 3.55 8.30
CA VAL A 95 -6.81 2.57 8.19
C VAL A 95 -5.65 2.98 9.09
N LEU A 96 -5.33 2.14 10.08
CA LEU A 96 -4.10 2.29 10.86
C LEU A 96 -2.92 1.77 10.03
N THR A 97 -1.92 2.61 9.77
CA THR A 97 -0.74 2.24 9.00
C THR A 97 0.50 2.30 9.87
N GLY A 98 1.21 1.17 9.98
CA GLY A 98 2.44 1.05 10.77
C GLY A 98 3.58 0.44 9.96
N ALA A 99 4.80 0.63 10.45
CA ALA A 99 6.06 0.10 9.91
C ALA A 99 6.40 0.47 8.45
N GLY A 100 7.68 0.32 8.07
CA GLY A 100 8.14 0.49 6.68
C GLY A 100 7.72 1.82 6.03
N GLY A 101 7.05 1.73 4.88
CA GLY A 101 6.58 2.85 4.06
C GLY A 101 5.49 3.72 4.72
N ALA A 102 4.93 3.32 5.87
CA ALA A 102 4.05 4.18 6.68
C ALA A 102 4.76 5.43 7.24
N ARG A 103 6.10 5.48 7.18
CA ARG A 103 6.90 6.64 7.57
C ARG A 103 6.91 7.77 6.54
N SER A 104 6.54 7.50 5.29
CA SER A 104 6.41 8.55 4.28
C SER A 104 4.99 9.10 4.31
N GLN A 105 4.93 10.42 4.48
CA GLN A 105 3.67 11.15 4.40
C GLN A 105 3.10 11.06 2.99
N GLU A 106 3.95 11.15 1.98
CA GLU A 106 3.60 11.08 0.56
C GLU A 106 2.98 9.74 0.19
N PHE A 107 3.62 8.63 0.61
CA PHE A 107 3.06 7.31 0.35
C PHE A 107 1.77 7.07 1.15
N THR A 108 1.66 7.65 2.35
CA THR A 108 0.42 7.59 3.13
C THR A 108 -0.71 8.36 2.46
N GLN A 109 -0.42 9.54 1.89
CA GLN A 109 -1.37 10.32 1.10
C GLN A 109 -1.84 9.55 -0.14
N VAL A 110 -0.92 8.93 -0.90
CA VAL A 110 -1.28 8.10 -2.07
C VAL A 110 -2.26 6.99 -1.67
N LYS A 111 -2.01 6.28 -0.56
CA LYS A 111 -2.96 5.26 -0.06
C LYS A 111 -4.31 5.86 0.31
N ALA A 112 -4.32 6.97 1.05
CA ALA A 112 -5.56 7.65 1.44
C ALA A 112 -6.37 8.06 0.20
N ASP A 113 -5.74 8.71 -0.77
CA ASP A 113 -6.37 9.17 -2.01
C ASP A 113 -6.92 8.00 -2.85
N VAL A 114 -6.16 6.91 -2.98
CA VAL A 114 -6.56 5.73 -3.77
C VAL A 114 -7.74 5.01 -3.11
N LEU A 115 -7.66 4.76 -1.79
CA LEU A 115 -8.70 4.03 -1.06
C LEU A 115 -9.92 4.91 -0.74
N GLY A 116 -9.78 6.24 -0.80
CA GLY A 116 -10.85 7.18 -0.51
C GLY A 116 -11.23 7.23 0.97
N MET A 117 -10.30 6.96 1.88
CA MET A 117 -10.58 6.93 3.33
C MET A 117 -9.41 7.41 4.19
N PRO A 118 -9.65 7.83 5.44
CA PRO A 118 -8.61 8.34 6.32
C PRO A 118 -7.56 7.27 6.67
N PHE A 119 -6.29 7.68 6.65
CA PHE A 119 -5.18 6.90 7.16
C PHE A 119 -4.63 7.53 8.44
N VAL A 120 -4.33 6.70 9.44
CA VAL A 120 -3.69 7.12 10.69
C VAL A 120 -2.32 6.44 10.79
N PRO A 121 -1.21 7.19 10.68
CA PRO A 121 0.12 6.64 10.88
C PRO A 121 0.34 6.31 12.36
N LEU A 122 0.85 5.11 12.66
CA LEU A 122 1.27 4.74 14.00
C LEU A 122 2.73 5.14 14.22
N LYS A 123 2.97 6.02 15.20
CA LYS A 123 4.31 6.49 15.60
C LYS A 123 5.16 5.41 16.29
N GLN A 124 4.54 4.29 16.68
CA GLN A 124 5.22 3.17 17.33
C GLN A 124 5.79 2.18 16.31
N LYS A 125 7.05 1.77 16.51
CA LYS A 125 7.74 0.84 15.60
C LYS A 125 7.38 -0.64 15.77
N ASP A 126 6.96 -1.04 16.97
CA ASP A 126 6.87 -2.46 17.32
C ASP A 126 5.53 -2.80 17.97
N THR A 127 4.54 -3.13 17.14
CA THR A 127 3.16 -3.45 17.57
C THR A 127 3.00 -4.92 17.95
N SER A 128 3.79 -5.82 17.34
CA SER A 128 3.65 -7.28 17.50
C SER A 128 3.94 -7.74 18.92
N HIS A 129 5.05 -7.30 19.52
CA HIS A 129 5.38 -7.69 20.90
C HIS A 129 4.34 -7.18 21.91
N LYS A 130 3.78 -5.98 21.67
CA LYS A 130 2.71 -5.45 22.53
C LYS A 130 1.42 -6.24 22.39
N ALA A 131 1.04 -6.64 21.17
CA ALA A 131 -0.12 -7.49 20.96
C ALA A 131 0.03 -8.84 21.68
N ALA A 132 1.22 -9.46 21.62
CA ALA A 132 1.50 -10.70 22.34
C ALA A 132 1.39 -10.52 23.87
N ALA A 133 1.96 -9.44 24.42
CA ALA A 133 1.83 -9.13 25.84
C ALA A 133 0.38 -8.85 26.24
N ILE A 134 -0.41 -8.25 25.34
CA ILE A 134 -1.83 -8.00 25.59
C ILE A 134 -2.60 -9.33 25.68
N ILE A 135 -2.40 -10.22 24.70
CA ILE A 135 -3.04 -11.54 24.69
C ILE A 135 -2.64 -12.35 25.93
N ALA A 136 -1.35 -12.34 26.30
CA ALA A 136 -0.86 -13.03 27.48
C ALA A 136 -1.46 -12.48 28.78
N GLY A 137 -1.51 -11.15 28.93
CA GLY A 137 -2.07 -10.50 30.12
C GLY A 137 -3.56 -10.78 30.31
N TYR A 138 -4.32 -10.86 29.21
CA TYR A 138 -5.70 -11.34 29.24
C TYR A 138 -5.77 -12.81 29.67
N GLY A 139 -4.94 -13.68 29.09
CA GLY A 139 -4.93 -15.11 29.39
C GLY A 139 -4.61 -15.46 30.85
N VAL A 140 -3.81 -14.63 31.54
CA VAL A 140 -3.49 -14.81 32.97
C VAL A 140 -4.38 -13.96 33.91
N GLY A 141 -5.41 -13.28 33.38
CA GLY A 141 -6.40 -12.56 34.18
C GLY A 141 -5.96 -11.21 34.74
N ILE A 142 -4.95 -10.54 34.16
CA ILE A 142 -4.55 -9.18 34.59
C ILE A 142 -5.66 -8.16 34.27
N TYR A 143 -6.47 -8.41 33.24
CA TYR A 143 -7.65 -7.64 32.87
C TYR A 143 -8.63 -8.52 32.09
N SER A 144 -9.89 -8.10 32.05
CA SER A 144 -11.00 -8.84 31.46
C SER A 144 -11.43 -8.35 30.07
N ASP A 145 -10.90 -7.22 29.58
CA ASP A 145 -11.21 -6.68 28.26
C ASP A 145 -9.93 -6.44 27.44
N MET A 146 -9.73 -7.32 26.46
CA MET A 146 -8.58 -7.24 25.56
C MET A 146 -8.65 -6.03 24.61
N SER A 147 -9.86 -5.68 24.15
CA SER A 147 -10.08 -4.57 23.22
C SER A 147 -9.84 -3.23 23.88
N GLU A 148 -10.34 -3.05 25.10
CA GLU A 148 -10.08 -1.85 25.90
C GLU A 148 -8.56 -1.66 26.10
N MET A 149 -7.87 -2.73 26.49
CA MET A 149 -6.42 -2.67 26.71
C MET A 149 -5.66 -2.35 25.41
N ALA A 150 -6.03 -2.96 24.30
CA ALA A 150 -5.44 -2.68 22.99
C ALA A 150 -5.63 -1.22 22.58
N LEU A 151 -6.83 -0.65 22.76
CA LEU A 151 -7.10 0.76 22.47
C LEU A 151 -6.30 1.69 23.38
N LYS A 152 -6.26 1.41 24.69
CA LYS A 152 -5.51 2.20 25.68
C LYS A 152 -4.02 2.22 25.37
N MET A 153 -3.46 1.07 24.98
CA MET A 153 -2.02 0.95 24.70
C MET A 153 -1.63 1.50 23.32
N SER A 154 -2.55 1.58 22.36
CA SER A 154 -2.27 2.02 20.98
C SER A 154 -2.58 3.50 20.72
N LYS A 155 -3.68 4.05 21.27
CA LYS A 155 -4.16 5.42 20.96
C LYS A 155 -3.10 6.51 21.13
N LYS A 156 -2.25 6.39 22.14
CA LYS A 156 -1.18 7.38 22.41
C LYS A 156 -0.11 7.47 21.31
N TYR A 157 -0.10 6.51 20.38
CA TYR A 157 0.85 6.48 19.26
C TYR A 157 0.21 6.86 17.93
N TYR A 158 -1.04 7.32 17.92
CA TYR A 158 -1.68 7.76 16.70
C TYR A 158 -1.05 9.08 16.26
N GLY A 159 -0.62 9.14 15.01
CA GLY A 159 -0.22 10.37 14.35
C GLY A 159 -1.42 11.11 13.78
N ASP A 160 -1.11 12.19 13.05
CA ASP A 160 -2.14 13.02 12.45
C ASP A 160 -2.82 12.25 11.32
N ARG A 161 -4.16 12.37 11.28
CA ARG A 161 -4.97 11.76 10.23
C ARG A 161 -4.62 12.38 8.88
N VAL A 162 -4.42 11.50 7.91
CA VAL A 162 -4.26 11.86 6.50
C VAL A 162 -5.58 11.57 5.81
N PHE A 163 -6.24 12.62 5.33
CA PHE A 163 -7.52 12.52 4.64
C PHE A 163 -7.32 12.45 3.12
N PRO A 164 -8.19 11.72 2.39
CA PRO A 164 -8.16 11.71 0.94
C PRO A 164 -8.42 13.10 0.37
N GLU A 165 -7.70 13.46 -0.68
CA GLU A 165 -7.94 14.66 -1.49
C GLU A 165 -8.90 14.33 -2.64
N GLY A 166 -10.13 14.86 -2.59
CA GLY A 166 -11.22 14.44 -3.48
C GLY A 166 -10.90 14.42 -4.99
N GLN A 167 -10.21 15.44 -5.50
CA GLN A 167 -9.82 15.49 -6.93
C GLN A 167 -8.83 14.37 -7.31
N LYS A 168 -7.90 14.01 -6.41
CA LYS A 168 -6.95 12.92 -6.64
C LYS A 168 -7.66 11.57 -6.56
N THR A 169 -8.63 11.40 -5.67
CA THR A 169 -9.41 10.17 -5.52
C THR A 169 -10.18 9.80 -6.79
N GLU A 170 -10.80 10.76 -7.47
CA GLU A 170 -11.48 10.52 -8.76
C GLU A 170 -10.50 10.02 -9.82
N ARG A 171 -9.37 10.71 -9.95
CA ARG A 171 -8.32 10.34 -10.90
C ARG A 171 -7.74 8.95 -10.59
N TYR A 172 -7.49 8.65 -9.32
CA TYR A 172 -7.01 7.34 -8.90
C TYR A 172 -8.04 6.24 -9.16
N SER A 173 -9.32 6.54 -9.08
CA SER A 173 -10.38 5.58 -9.40
C SER A 173 -10.38 5.21 -10.90
N ALA A 174 -10.17 6.19 -11.79
CA ALA A 174 -10.01 5.91 -13.22
C ALA A 174 -8.73 5.11 -13.53
N GLN A 175 -7.62 5.42 -12.86
CA GLN A 175 -6.37 4.65 -13.03
C GLN A 175 -6.47 3.24 -12.45
N TYR A 176 -7.17 3.06 -11.35
CA TYR A 176 -7.39 1.77 -10.72
C TYR A 176 -8.16 0.80 -11.64
N GLY A 177 -9.17 1.28 -12.37
CA GLY A 177 -9.86 0.46 -13.37
C GLY A 177 -8.90 -0.09 -14.42
N LYS A 178 -8.05 0.80 -14.99
CA LYS A 178 -7.01 0.39 -15.95
C LYS A 178 -6.00 -0.58 -15.34
N TYR A 179 -5.62 -0.38 -14.08
CA TYR A 179 -4.74 -1.28 -13.36
C TYR A 179 -5.31 -2.70 -13.29
N LEU A 180 -6.60 -2.85 -12.95
CA LEU A 180 -7.27 -4.15 -12.93
C LEU A 180 -7.31 -4.81 -14.31
N ASP A 181 -7.60 -4.04 -15.37
CA ASP A 181 -7.57 -4.56 -16.74
C ASP A 181 -6.17 -5.08 -17.11
N ILE A 182 -5.12 -4.29 -16.82
CA ILE A 182 -3.72 -4.67 -17.05
C ILE A 182 -3.38 -5.96 -16.30
N VAL A 183 -3.78 -6.08 -15.04
CA VAL A 183 -3.57 -7.30 -14.25
C VAL A 183 -4.26 -8.49 -14.91
N GLY A 184 -5.50 -8.34 -15.40
CA GLY A 184 -6.23 -9.37 -16.14
C GLY A 184 -5.51 -9.81 -17.42
N TYR A 185 -5.08 -8.87 -18.25
CA TYR A 185 -4.34 -9.18 -19.48
C TYR A 185 -2.98 -9.84 -19.19
N MET A 186 -2.25 -9.35 -18.20
CA MET A 186 -0.96 -9.92 -17.83
C MET A 186 -1.13 -11.35 -17.28
N SER A 187 -2.20 -11.63 -16.56
CA SER A 187 -2.54 -12.98 -16.09
C SER A 187 -2.65 -13.97 -17.24
N GLU A 188 -3.34 -13.60 -18.32
CA GLU A 188 -3.45 -14.43 -19.51
C GLU A 188 -2.12 -14.62 -20.23
N LEU A 189 -1.33 -13.56 -20.38
CA LEU A 189 -0.02 -13.62 -21.03
C LEU A 189 0.97 -14.50 -20.26
N HIS A 190 1.01 -14.41 -18.93
CA HIS A 190 1.89 -15.24 -18.11
C HIS A 190 1.54 -16.73 -18.23
N ARG A 191 0.25 -17.06 -18.16
CA ARG A 191 -0.21 -18.44 -18.38
C ARG A 191 0.16 -19.01 -19.75
N LYS A 192 0.32 -18.14 -20.76
CA LYS A 192 0.61 -18.55 -22.12
C LYS A 192 2.10 -18.65 -22.44
N PHE A 193 2.92 -17.78 -21.86
CA PHE A 193 4.31 -17.58 -22.30
C PHE A 193 5.36 -17.73 -21.21
N VAL A 194 4.98 -17.72 -19.94
CA VAL A 194 5.92 -17.76 -18.80
C VAL A 194 5.79 -19.07 -18.02
N LEU A 195 4.57 -19.60 -17.91
CA LEU A 195 4.27 -20.95 -17.42
C LEU A 195 4.23 -21.95 -18.57
#